data_AF-A0AA86TYP7-F1
#
_entry.id   AF-A0AA86TYP7-F1
#
_cell.length_a   1.000
_cell.length_b   1.000
_cell.length_c   1.000
_cell.angle_alpha   90.00
_cell.angle_beta   90.00
_cell.angle_gamma   90.00
#
_symmetry.space_group_name_H-M   'P 1'
#
loop_
_entity.id
_entity.type
_entity.pdbx_description
1 polymer ?
#
loop_
_entity_poly.entity_id
_entity_poly.type
_entity_poly.pdbx_seq_one_letter_code
_entity_poly.pdbx_strand_id
1 'polypeptide(L)'
;MSIVAQAFHVLPKLIVLLTIIAISLTGQVNPSIFSKSDSTWIAILCAFTTPIILTAFYGVYQKQLEPIVRVLLLPFLPRGIVLNVLFVVYFGALAIIYKSQLIGFAAVVALSSLTSFSVFYMPGMLVLGFKEYMLPFLVFGHFIVLSAYSALILTNNFTEYISVFKTGLEYYVSIALATGLHVGSSPLYRNKANTIAYALFFILLSTLALILNIFTQIKIPGSVLCGFCVFTIIEWLGFLALKRGTTFCCVVLAVSLFGVAVGIDKCQGLIQFK
;
A
#
# COMPACT_ATOMS: atom_id res chain seq x y z
N MET A 1 -42.18 -11.44 26.47
CA MET A 1 -40.92 -12.21 26.33
C MET A 1 -39.91 -11.61 27.27
N SER A 2 -39.51 -12.32 28.33
CA SER A 2 -38.67 -11.75 29.39
C SER A 2 -37.23 -11.53 28.90
N ILE A 3 -36.59 -10.48 29.41
CA ILE A 3 -35.19 -10.13 29.17
C ILE A 3 -34.26 -11.33 29.42
N VAL A 4 -34.66 -12.24 30.31
CA VAL A 4 -33.97 -13.49 30.66
C VAL A 4 -33.97 -14.49 29.49
N ALA A 5 -35.08 -14.66 28.77
CA ALA A 5 -35.16 -15.57 27.62
C ALA A 5 -34.31 -15.08 26.42
N GLN A 6 -34.18 -13.75 26.28
CA GLN A 6 -33.31 -13.14 25.26
C GLN A 6 -31.83 -13.24 25.65
N ALA A 7 -31.50 -13.15 26.95
CA ALA A 7 -30.14 -13.32 27.47
C ALA A 7 -29.62 -14.77 27.28
N PHE A 8 -30.46 -15.79 27.48
CA PHE A 8 -30.06 -17.19 27.33
C PHE A 8 -29.72 -17.60 25.89
N HIS A 9 -30.26 -16.93 24.87
CA HIS A 9 -29.88 -17.16 23.47
C HIS A 9 -28.58 -16.45 23.04
N VAL A 10 -28.19 -15.38 23.75
CA VAL A 10 -27.01 -14.56 23.44
C VAL A 10 -25.78 -15.01 24.22
N LEU A 11 -25.96 -15.51 25.45
CA LEU A 11 -24.89 -15.96 26.36
C LEU A 11 -23.91 -16.96 25.72
N PRO A 12 -24.35 -18.03 25.02
CA PRO A 12 -23.44 -19.02 24.46
C PRO A 12 -22.55 -18.41 23.37
N LYS A 13 -23.09 -17.51 22.56
CA LYS A 13 -22.35 -16.83 21.49
C LYS A 13 -21.34 -15.84 22.05
N LEU A 14 -21.70 -15.09 23.09
CA LEU A 14 -20.78 -14.17 23.77
C LEU A 14 -19.61 -14.91 24.40
N ILE A 15 -19.88 -15.99 25.13
CA ILE A 15 -18.85 -16.81 25.79
C ILE A 15 -17.90 -17.39 24.74
N VAL A 16 -18.43 -18.01 23.67
CA VAL A 16 -17.60 -18.55 22.59
C VAL A 16 -16.71 -17.47 21.96
N LEU A 17 -17.26 -16.29 21.68
CA LEU A 17 -16.50 -15.21 21.04
C LEU A 17 -15.43 -14.64 21.96
N LEU A 18 -15.72 -14.48 23.26
CA LEU A 18 -14.74 -14.06 24.26
C LEU A 18 -13.64 -15.11 24.46
N THR A 19 -13.98 -16.40 24.47
CA THR A 19 -13.00 -17.49 24.55
C THR A 19 -12.09 -17.48 23.32
N ILE A 20 -12.63 -17.28 22.12
CA ILE A 20 -11.83 -17.20 20.88
C ILE A 20 -10.92 -15.96 20.92
N ILE A 21 -11.40 -14.80 21.38
CA ILE A 21 -10.56 -13.60 21.57
C ILE A 21 -9.43 -13.89 22.57
N ALA A 22 -9.74 -14.52 23.71
CA ALA A 22 -8.75 -14.85 24.73
C ALA A 22 -7.67 -15.81 24.22
N ILE A 23 -8.07 -16.85 23.47
CA ILE A 23 -7.14 -17.78 22.81
C ILE A 23 -6.26 -17.03 21.81
N SER A 24 -6.85 -16.19 20.96
CA SER A 24 -6.11 -15.40 19.97
C SER A 24 -5.10 -14.45 20.63
N LEU A 25 -5.51 -13.73 21.67
CA LEU A 25 -4.62 -12.84 22.43
C LEU A 25 -3.52 -13.62 23.15
N THR A 26 -3.82 -14.81 23.68
CA THR A 26 -2.83 -15.67 24.33
C THR A 26 -1.81 -16.19 23.32
N GLY A 27 -2.27 -16.62 22.14
CA GLY A 27 -1.39 -17.08 21.06
C GLY A 27 -0.53 -15.95 20.49
N GLN A 28 -0.99 -14.70 20.61
CA GLN A 28 -0.20 -13.52 20.31
C GLN A 28 0.84 -13.26 21.42
N VAL A 29 0.43 -13.03 22.66
CA VAL A 29 1.34 -12.63 23.74
C VAL A 29 2.33 -13.72 24.14
N ASN A 30 1.87 -14.98 24.20
CA ASN A 30 2.69 -16.12 24.58
C ASN A 30 2.40 -17.35 23.70
N PRO A 31 2.86 -17.34 22.43
CA PRO A 31 2.62 -18.43 21.49
C PRO A 31 3.23 -19.77 21.94
N SER A 32 4.26 -19.73 22.79
CA SER A 32 4.98 -20.92 23.25
C SER A 32 4.14 -21.86 24.12
N ILE A 33 3.01 -21.38 24.64
CA ILE A 33 2.01 -22.19 25.37
C ILE A 33 1.39 -23.24 24.45
N PHE A 34 1.19 -22.92 23.17
CA PHE A 34 0.55 -23.81 22.20
C PHE A 34 1.56 -24.73 21.52
N SER A 35 2.65 -24.16 20.99
CA SER A 35 3.74 -24.91 20.39
C SER A 35 5.03 -24.09 20.47
N LYS A 36 6.12 -24.72 20.93
CA LYS A 36 7.45 -24.08 20.93
C LYS A 36 8.05 -23.99 19.53
N SER A 37 7.89 -25.05 18.72
CA SER A 37 8.43 -25.11 17.35
C SER A 37 7.77 -24.11 16.41
N ASP A 38 6.47 -23.86 16.58
CA ASP A 38 5.68 -23.06 15.64
C ASP A 38 5.27 -21.71 16.22
N SER A 39 5.91 -21.30 17.32
CA SER A 39 5.53 -20.14 18.12
C SER A 39 5.42 -18.85 17.29
N THR A 40 6.35 -18.61 16.36
CA THR A 40 6.31 -17.45 15.45
C THR A 40 5.10 -17.47 14.51
N TRP A 41 4.78 -18.63 13.94
CA TRP A 41 3.64 -18.78 13.02
C TRP A 41 2.31 -18.65 13.74
N ILE A 42 2.22 -19.18 14.97
CA ILE A 42 1.05 -19.01 15.84
C ILE A 42 0.85 -17.53 16.16
N ALA A 43 1.91 -16.81 16.54
CA ALA A 43 1.82 -15.37 16.80
C ALA A 43 1.37 -14.58 15.57
N ILE A 44 1.87 -14.92 14.38
CA ILE A 44 1.44 -14.29 13.11
C ILE A 44 -0.04 -14.59 12.85
N LEU A 45 -0.47 -15.85 12.94
CA LEU A 45 -1.86 -16.24 12.75
C LEU A 45 -2.78 -15.49 13.72
N CYS A 46 -2.41 -15.44 15.00
CA CYS A 46 -3.11 -14.71 16.04
C CYS A 46 -3.15 -13.20 15.76
N ALA A 47 -2.05 -12.61 15.29
CA ALA A 47 -1.99 -11.19 14.95
C ALA A 47 -3.02 -10.78 13.88
N PHE A 48 -3.28 -11.65 12.88
CA PHE A 48 -4.29 -11.41 11.85
C PHE A 48 -5.70 -11.84 12.27
N THR A 49 -5.85 -12.90 13.05
CA THR A 49 -7.17 -13.38 13.50
C THR A 49 -7.78 -12.49 14.58
N THR A 50 -7.00 -11.95 15.52
CA THR A 50 -7.46 -11.01 16.55
C THR A 50 -8.31 -9.86 15.98
N PRO A 51 -7.85 -9.06 15.00
CA PRO A 51 -8.64 -7.97 14.44
C PRO A 51 -9.88 -8.45 13.66
N ILE A 52 -9.82 -9.63 13.02
CA ILE A 52 -10.98 -10.24 12.35
C ILE A 52 -12.07 -10.57 13.38
N ILE A 53 -11.68 -11.22 14.48
CA ILE A 53 -12.59 -11.61 15.56
C ILE A 53 -13.15 -10.36 16.25
N LEU A 54 -12.33 -9.34 16.51
CA LEU A 54 -12.79 -8.07 17.08
C LEU A 54 -13.77 -7.34 16.16
N THR A 55 -13.54 -7.36 14.84
CA THR A 55 -14.46 -6.78 13.86
C THR A 55 -15.78 -7.56 13.83
N ALA A 56 -15.74 -8.89 13.90
CA ALA A 56 -16.93 -9.72 14.02
C ALA A 56 -17.69 -9.46 15.34
N PHE A 57 -16.98 -9.30 16.46
CA PHE A 57 -17.53 -8.91 17.75
C PHE A 57 -18.24 -7.56 17.69
N TYR A 58 -17.60 -6.57 17.09
CA TYR A 58 -18.20 -5.27 16.86
C TYR A 58 -19.46 -5.36 15.99
N GLY A 59 -19.44 -6.16 14.93
CA GLY A 59 -20.61 -6.36 14.06
C GLY A 59 -21.83 -6.96 14.78
N VAL A 60 -21.61 -7.90 15.71
CA VAL A 60 -22.70 -8.52 16.49
C VAL A 60 -23.26 -7.55 17.54
N TYR A 61 -22.41 -6.77 18.20
CA TYR A 61 -22.77 -5.90 19.33
C TYR A 61 -22.74 -4.40 19.02
N GLN A 62 -22.87 -4.03 17.74
CA GLN A 62 -22.69 -2.66 17.25
C GLN A 62 -23.46 -1.61 18.07
N LYS A 63 -24.75 -1.86 18.34
CA LYS A 63 -25.62 -0.92 19.07
C LYS A 63 -25.14 -0.58 20.49
N GLN A 64 -24.42 -1.50 21.12
CA GLN A 64 -23.96 -1.38 22.50
C GLN A 64 -22.53 -0.81 22.56
N LEU A 65 -21.70 -1.14 21.57
CA LEU A 65 -20.29 -0.74 21.52
C LEU A 65 -20.08 0.63 20.86
N GLU A 66 -20.95 1.05 19.95
CA GLU A 66 -20.84 2.35 19.26
C GLU A 66 -20.65 3.56 20.20
N PRO A 67 -21.39 3.72 21.32
CA PRO A 67 -21.15 4.83 22.25
C PRO A 67 -19.79 4.75 22.97
N ILE A 68 -19.33 3.54 23.30
CA ILE A 68 -18.03 3.32 23.95
C ILE A 68 -16.90 3.66 22.97
N VAL A 69 -17.01 3.14 21.75
CA VAL A 69 -16.07 3.41 20.65
C VAL A 69 -16.00 4.90 20.33
N ARG A 70 -17.13 5.64 20.37
CA ARG A 70 -17.19 7.10 20.18
C ARG A 70 -16.42 7.90 21.22
N VAL A 71 -16.32 7.41 22.46
CA VAL A 71 -15.61 8.10 23.56
C VAL A 71 -14.13 7.72 23.57
N LEU A 72 -13.82 6.45 23.28
CA LEU A 72 -12.48 5.90 23.42
C LEU A 72 -11.58 6.17 22.21
N LEU A 73 -12.16 6.22 21.00
CA LEU A 73 -11.42 6.49 19.78
C LEU A 73 -11.39 7.99 19.48
N LEU A 74 -10.37 8.65 20.04
CA LEU A 74 -9.86 10.00 19.73
C LEU A 74 -10.89 10.97 19.10
N PRO A 75 -11.43 11.96 19.85
CA PRO A 75 -12.47 12.87 19.36
C PRO A 75 -12.06 13.76 18.17
N PHE A 76 -10.79 13.73 17.76
CA PHE A 76 -10.19 14.60 16.75
C PHE A 76 -10.00 13.95 15.37
N LEU A 77 -10.25 12.65 15.20
CA LEU A 77 -10.01 11.94 13.93
C LEU A 77 -11.32 11.61 13.18
N PRO A 78 -11.37 11.78 11.84
CA PRO A 78 -12.53 11.39 11.05
C PRO A 78 -12.84 9.89 11.18
N ARG A 79 -14.12 9.53 11.39
CA ARG A 79 -14.58 8.14 11.64
C ARG A 79 -14.04 7.11 10.63
N GLY A 80 -13.86 7.51 9.37
CA GLY A 80 -13.36 6.64 8.30
C GLY A 80 -11.86 6.34 8.36
N ILE A 81 -11.08 7.05 9.17
CA ILE A 81 -9.61 6.97 9.21
C ILE A 81 -9.11 6.33 10.52
N VAL A 82 -9.88 6.49 11.61
CA VAL A 82 -9.54 5.99 12.95
C VAL A 82 -9.12 4.52 12.94
N LEU A 83 -9.91 3.63 12.34
CA LEU A 83 -9.64 2.20 12.36
C LEU A 83 -8.32 1.87 11.65
N ASN A 84 -8.04 2.55 10.54
CA ASN A 84 -6.80 2.37 9.78
C ASN A 84 -5.59 2.86 10.57
N VAL A 85 -5.71 3.97 11.32
CA VAL A 85 -4.64 4.47 12.21
C VAL A 85 -4.35 3.45 13.32
N LEU A 86 -5.40 2.87 13.93
CA LEU A 86 -5.22 1.82 14.92
C LEU A 86 -4.54 0.60 14.32
N PHE A 87 -4.89 0.20 13.10
CA PHE A 87 -4.22 -0.92 12.43
C PHE A 87 -2.76 -0.62 12.10
N VAL A 88 -2.42 0.62 11.72
CA VAL A 88 -1.02 1.03 11.55
C VAL A 88 -0.25 0.87 12.86
N VAL A 89 -0.80 1.37 13.97
CA VAL A 89 -0.15 1.27 15.29
C VAL A 89 -0.06 -0.18 15.75
N TYR A 90 -1.14 -0.95 15.62
CA TYR A 90 -1.24 -2.34 16.05
C TYR A 90 -0.27 -3.23 15.27
N PHE A 91 -0.36 -3.26 13.94
CA PHE A 91 0.56 -4.05 13.12
C PHE A 91 1.99 -3.51 13.18
N GLY A 92 2.17 -2.19 13.31
CA GLY A 92 3.48 -1.58 13.49
C GLY A 92 4.20 -2.06 14.76
N ALA A 93 3.52 -2.04 15.90
CA ALA A 93 4.08 -2.53 17.16
C ALA A 93 4.42 -4.03 17.08
N LEU A 94 3.52 -4.85 16.53
CA LEU A 94 3.74 -6.29 16.40
C LEU A 94 4.87 -6.62 15.42
N ALA A 95 4.99 -5.87 14.32
CA ALA A 95 6.06 -6.06 13.36
C ALA A 95 7.44 -5.87 14.02
N ILE A 96 7.54 -4.89 14.91
CA ILE A 96 8.76 -4.62 15.69
C ILE A 96 9.01 -5.73 16.72
N ILE A 97 7.98 -6.14 17.48
CA ILE A 97 8.10 -7.15 18.54
C ILE A 97 8.52 -8.52 17.96
N TYR A 98 7.88 -8.97 16.88
CA TYR A 98 8.18 -10.28 16.27
C TYR A 98 9.23 -10.22 15.16
N LYS A 99 9.78 -9.03 14.87
CA LYS A 99 10.70 -8.80 13.73
C LYS A 99 10.18 -9.36 12.40
N SER A 100 8.86 -9.30 12.18
CA SER A 100 8.19 -9.95 11.05
C SER A 100 7.90 -8.99 9.90
N GLN A 101 8.51 -9.26 8.74
CA GLN A 101 8.25 -8.49 7.52
C GLN A 101 6.82 -8.64 7.00
N LEU A 102 6.16 -9.77 7.25
CA LEU A 102 4.76 -9.99 6.83
C LEU A 102 3.81 -9.07 7.61
N ILE A 103 4.03 -8.94 8.92
CA ILE A 103 3.25 -8.03 9.77
C ILE A 103 3.60 -6.57 9.42
N GLY A 104 4.88 -6.27 9.17
CA GLY A 104 5.31 -4.95 8.71
C GLY A 104 4.67 -4.56 7.38
N PHE A 105 4.55 -5.49 6.44
CA PHE A 105 3.81 -5.29 5.20
C PHE A 105 2.35 -4.92 5.46
N ALA A 106 1.66 -5.64 6.36
CA ALA A 106 0.27 -5.32 6.74
C ALA A 106 0.12 -3.93 7.38
N ALA A 107 1.10 -3.49 8.17
CA ALA A 107 1.12 -2.12 8.71
C ALA A 107 1.22 -1.07 7.59
N VAL A 108 2.03 -1.31 6.57
CA VAL A 108 2.14 -0.41 5.41
C VAL A 108 0.87 -0.44 4.56
N VAL A 109 0.23 -1.61 4.40
CA VAL A 109 -1.10 -1.70 3.74
C VAL A 109 -2.12 -0.84 4.49
N ALA A 110 -2.15 -0.93 5.82
CA ALA A 110 -3.02 -0.09 6.65
C ALA A 110 -2.68 1.41 6.50
N LEU A 111 -1.40 1.76 6.42
CA LEU A 111 -0.95 3.14 6.20
C LEU A 111 -1.46 3.68 4.85
N SER A 112 -1.26 2.92 3.78
CA SER A 112 -1.71 3.28 2.45
C SER A 112 -3.24 3.38 2.35
N SER A 113 -3.99 2.58 3.13
CA SER A 113 -5.45 2.68 3.18
C SER A 113 -5.96 4.02 3.73
N LEU A 114 -5.16 4.76 4.50
CA LEU A 114 -5.45 6.14 4.93
C LEU A 114 -5.60 7.07 3.72
N THR A 115 -4.90 6.77 2.62
CA THR A 115 -4.99 7.52 1.37
C THR A 115 -6.07 7.00 0.42
N SER A 116 -6.95 6.12 0.91
CA SER A 116 -7.98 5.37 0.16
C SER A 116 -7.47 4.30 -0.78
N PHE A 117 -6.16 4.01 -0.81
CA PHE A 117 -5.62 2.94 -1.64
C PHE A 117 -5.97 1.56 -1.10
N SER A 118 -6.42 0.68 -1.98
CA SER A 118 -6.78 -0.70 -1.68
C SER A 118 -6.36 -1.62 -2.81
N VAL A 119 -5.95 -2.82 -2.45
CA VAL A 119 -5.59 -3.88 -3.40
C VAL A 119 -6.47 -5.08 -3.08
N PHE A 120 -7.18 -5.57 -4.09
CA PHE A 120 -8.02 -6.76 -3.97
C PHE A 120 -7.59 -7.79 -5.00
N TYR A 121 -7.48 -9.05 -4.58
CA TYR A 121 -7.17 -10.15 -5.48
C TYR A 121 -8.41 -11.01 -5.70
N MET A 122 -8.82 -11.12 -6.96
CA MET A 122 -9.73 -12.15 -7.45
C MET A 122 -8.91 -13.20 -8.20
N PRO A 123 -9.37 -14.46 -8.32
CA PRO A 123 -8.69 -15.46 -9.14
C PRO A 123 -8.37 -14.92 -10.54
N GLY A 124 -7.08 -14.78 -10.85
CA GLY A 124 -6.60 -14.26 -12.14
C GLY A 124 -6.65 -12.72 -12.33
N MET A 125 -7.10 -11.94 -11.34
CA MET A 125 -7.22 -10.48 -11.47
C MET A 125 -6.81 -9.75 -10.19
N LEU A 126 -5.85 -8.83 -10.31
CA LEU A 126 -5.50 -7.88 -9.26
C LEU A 126 -6.22 -6.55 -9.52
N VAL A 127 -7.11 -6.16 -8.61
CA VAL A 127 -7.87 -4.91 -8.68
C VAL A 127 -7.23 -3.89 -7.75
N LEU A 128 -6.83 -2.75 -8.32
CA LEU A 128 -6.29 -1.61 -7.59
C LEU A 128 -7.38 -0.55 -7.48
N GLY A 129 -7.83 -0.27 -6.26
CA GLY A 129 -8.97 0.61 -5.99
C GLY A 129 -8.57 1.81 -5.14
N PHE A 130 -9.05 2.99 -5.50
CA PHE A 130 -8.96 4.19 -4.68
C PHE A 130 -10.10 5.16 -5.00
N LYS A 131 -10.34 6.13 -4.13
CA LYS A 131 -11.36 7.15 -4.36
C LYS A 131 -10.78 8.25 -5.23
N GLU A 132 -11.40 8.53 -6.38
CA GLU A 132 -10.88 9.50 -7.38
C GLU A 132 -10.59 10.88 -6.77
N TYR A 133 -11.45 11.39 -5.90
CA TYR A 133 -11.24 12.69 -5.22
C TYR A 133 -10.03 12.70 -4.26
N MET A 134 -9.53 11.52 -3.85
CA MET A 134 -8.34 11.37 -3.01
C MET A 134 -7.06 11.21 -3.86
N LEU A 135 -7.13 11.26 -5.18
CA LEU A 135 -5.99 11.07 -6.08
C LEU A 135 -4.77 11.93 -5.72
N PRO A 136 -4.89 13.24 -5.44
CA PRO A 136 -3.72 14.04 -5.04
C PRO A 136 -3.12 13.52 -3.73
N PHE A 137 -3.96 13.14 -2.76
CA PHE A 137 -3.50 12.62 -1.47
C PHE A 137 -2.85 11.24 -1.62
N LEU A 138 -3.35 10.40 -2.52
CA LEU A 138 -2.73 9.14 -2.93
C LEU A 138 -1.32 9.38 -3.48
N VAL A 139 -1.17 10.28 -4.45
CA VAL A 139 0.11 10.54 -5.11
C VAL A 139 1.10 11.20 -4.15
N PHE A 140 0.74 12.34 -3.56
CA PHE A 140 1.66 13.08 -2.68
C PHE A 140 1.94 12.34 -1.37
N GLY A 141 0.95 11.67 -0.79
CA GLY A 141 1.13 10.88 0.43
C GLY A 141 2.16 9.76 0.24
N HIS A 142 2.02 8.95 -0.82
CA HIS A 142 2.98 7.88 -1.09
C HIS A 142 4.33 8.40 -1.59
N PHE A 143 4.36 9.52 -2.32
CA PHE A 143 5.61 10.18 -2.69
C PHE A 143 6.41 10.63 -1.46
N ILE A 144 5.76 11.23 -0.45
CA ILE A 144 6.41 11.64 0.79
C ILE A 144 6.95 10.42 1.54
N VAL A 145 6.14 9.37 1.70
CA VAL A 145 6.54 8.14 2.39
C VAL A 145 7.75 7.50 1.69
N LEU A 146 7.72 7.38 0.37
CA LEU A 146 8.81 6.79 -0.41
C LEU A 146 10.08 7.65 -0.40
N SER A 147 9.92 8.98 -0.41
CA SER A 147 11.04 9.92 -0.31
C SER A 147 11.70 9.85 1.07
N ALA A 148 10.91 9.78 2.15
CA ALA A 148 11.42 9.61 3.51
C ALA A 148 12.17 8.27 3.66
N TYR A 149 11.60 7.19 3.13
CA TYR A 149 12.27 5.89 3.08
C TYR A 149 13.60 5.95 2.32
N SER A 150 13.62 6.59 1.16
CA SER A 150 14.82 6.73 0.34
C SER A 150 15.89 7.57 1.05
N ALA A 151 15.50 8.66 1.72
CA ALA A 151 16.40 9.49 2.50
C ALA A 151 17.02 8.74 3.68
N LEU A 152 16.26 7.88 4.36
CA LEU A 152 16.77 7.04 5.45
C LEU A 152 17.84 6.05 4.97
N ILE A 153 17.66 5.47 3.78
CA ILE A 153 18.66 4.59 3.16
C ILE A 153 19.91 5.38 2.77
N LEU A 154 19.75 6.53 2.10
CA LEU A 154 20.86 7.36 1.64
C LEU A 154 21.71 7.92 2.80
N THR A 155 21.09 8.19 3.94
CA THR A 155 21.78 8.70 5.14
C THR A 155 22.32 7.60 6.05
N ASN A 156 22.23 6.33 5.68
CA ASN A 156 22.59 5.17 6.50
C ASN A 156 21.91 5.14 7.88
N ASN A 157 20.77 5.81 8.04
CA ASN A 157 19.95 5.81 9.27
C ASN A 157 18.89 4.69 9.25
N PHE A 158 19.09 3.68 8.42
CA PHE A 158 18.17 2.55 8.26
C PHE A 158 18.35 1.56 9.41
N THR A 159 17.50 1.66 10.44
CA THR A 159 17.57 0.82 11.63
C THR A 159 16.94 -0.56 11.42
N GLU A 160 17.28 -1.52 12.29
CA GLU A 160 16.66 -2.85 12.32
C GLU A 160 15.13 -2.77 12.44
N TYR A 161 14.62 -1.78 13.18
CA TYR A 161 13.18 -1.55 13.32
C TYR A 161 12.49 -1.10 12.04
N ILE A 162 13.19 -0.39 11.14
CA ILE A 162 12.62 0.05 9.86
C ILE A 162 12.68 -1.10 8.84
N SER A 163 13.67 -2.00 8.99
CA SER A 163 13.86 -3.15 8.09
C SER A 163 12.65 -4.08 8.01
N VAL A 164 11.84 -4.19 9.06
CA VAL A 164 10.62 -5.02 9.06
C VAL A 164 9.53 -4.43 8.16
N PHE A 165 9.56 -3.14 7.85
CA PHE A 165 8.60 -2.48 6.95
C PHE A 165 9.08 -2.42 5.50
N LYS A 166 10.32 -2.84 5.23
CA LYS A 166 11.00 -2.70 3.94
C LYS A 166 10.13 -3.16 2.77
N THR A 167 9.63 -4.39 2.82
CA THR A 167 8.83 -4.97 1.72
C THR A 167 7.56 -4.16 1.44
N GLY A 168 6.89 -3.67 2.48
CA GLY A 168 5.71 -2.81 2.31
C GLY A 168 6.05 -1.46 1.69
N LEU A 169 7.12 -0.83 2.18
CA LEU A 169 7.60 0.48 1.70
C LEU A 169 8.12 0.42 0.25
N GLU A 170 8.78 -0.68 -0.13
CA GLU A 170 9.32 -0.85 -1.48
C GLU A 170 8.27 -1.26 -2.50
N TYR A 171 7.35 -2.17 -2.16
CA TYR A 171 6.37 -2.68 -3.12
C TYR A 171 5.03 -1.94 -3.02
N TYR A 172 4.40 -1.94 -1.85
CA TYR A 172 3.02 -1.49 -1.72
C TYR A 172 2.89 0.03 -1.92
N VAL A 173 3.79 0.81 -1.31
CA VAL A 173 3.83 2.28 -1.47
C VAL A 173 4.16 2.65 -2.92
N SER A 174 5.11 1.97 -3.55
CA SER A 174 5.46 2.24 -4.95
C SER A 174 4.34 1.85 -5.92
N ILE A 175 3.64 0.74 -5.70
CA ILE A 175 2.45 0.37 -6.50
C ILE A 175 1.36 1.42 -6.32
N ALA A 176 1.09 1.87 -5.10
CA ALA A 176 0.08 2.88 -4.83
C ALA A 176 0.39 4.22 -5.51
N LEU A 177 1.65 4.68 -5.41
CA LEU A 177 2.15 5.87 -6.09
C LEU A 177 2.04 5.73 -7.61
N ALA A 178 2.55 4.63 -8.15
CA ALA A 178 2.55 4.36 -9.58
C ALA A 178 1.13 4.28 -10.15
N THR A 179 0.19 3.68 -9.41
CA THR A 179 -1.23 3.62 -9.78
C THR A 179 -1.85 5.01 -9.81
N GLY A 180 -1.61 5.83 -8.78
CA GLY A 180 -2.11 7.20 -8.73
C GLY A 180 -1.54 8.04 -9.88
N LEU A 181 -0.24 7.95 -10.14
CA LEU A 181 0.39 8.65 -11.26
C LEU A 181 -0.14 8.15 -12.61
N HIS A 182 -0.33 6.85 -12.79
CA HIS A 182 -0.89 6.26 -14.01
C HIS A 182 -2.31 6.78 -14.28
N VAL A 183 -3.22 6.69 -13.31
CA VAL A 183 -4.59 7.17 -13.48
C VAL A 183 -4.62 8.70 -13.67
N GLY A 184 -3.86 9.45 -12.87
CA GLY A 184 -3.80 10.91 -13.00
C GLY A 184 -3.22 11.38 -14.33
N SER A 185 -2.31 10.61 -14.92
CA SER A 185 -1.69 10.88 -16.22
C SER A 185 -2.46 10.31 -17.40
N SER A 186 -3.49 9.49 -17.19
CA SER A 186 -4.24 8.84 -18.27
C SER A 186 -4.96 9.87 -19.16
N PRO A 187 -4.90 9.74 -20.50
CA PRO A 187 -5.65 10.59 -21.43
C PRO A 187 -7.17 10.37 -21.35
N LEU A 188 -7.60 9.27 -20.74
CA LEU A 188 -9.00 8.91 -20.50
C LEU A 188 -9.50 9.47 -19.15
N TYR A 189 -8.63 10.06 -18.35
CA TYR A 189 -9.01 10.64 -17.07
C TYR A 189 -9.99 11.82 -17.24
N ARG A 190 -11.03 11.86 -16.41
CA ARG A 190 -12.14 12.81 -16.53
C ARG A 190 -11.69 14.25 -16.32
N ASN A 191 -10.79 14.48 -15.36
CA ASN A 191 -10.27 15.81 -15.06
C ASN A 191 -8.99 16.10 -15.84
N LYS A 192 -9.17 16.60 -17.07
CA LYS A 192 -8.10 16.88 -18.03
C LYS A 192 -7.16 18.02 -17.65
N ALA A 193 -7.56 18.90 -16.73
CA ALA A 193 -6.82 20.12 -16.41
C ALA A 193 -5.39 19.81 -15.89
N ASN A 194 -5.24 18.70 -15.17
CA ASN A 194 -3.98 18.32 -14.53
C ASN A 194 -3.32 17.08 -15.13
N THR A 195 -3.90 16.46 -16.16
CA THR A 195 -3.40 15.20 -16.72
C THR A 195 -1.96 15.31 -17.21
N ILE A 196 -1.63 16.39 -17.91
CA ILE A 196 -0.28 16.65 -18.41
C ILE A 196 0.70 16.85 -17.24
N ALA A 197 0.28 17.54 -16.18
CA ALA A 197 1.11 17.74 -14.99
C ALA A 197 1.45 16.41 -14.30
N TYR A 198 0.47 15.51 -14.15
CA TYR A 198 0.71 14.15 -13.64
C TYR A 198 1.62 13.35 -14.56
N ALA A 199 1.46 13.46 -15.89
CA ALA A 199 2.33 12.76 -16.85
C ALA A 199 3.78 13.23 -16.75
N LEU A 200 4.01 14.55 -16.74
CA LEU A 200 5.35 15.12 -16.57
C LEU A 200 5.96 14.73 -15.22
N PHE A 201 5.17 14.79 -14.16
CA PHE A 201 5.62 14.37 -12.83
C PHE A 201 5.96 12.87 -12.79
N PHE A 202 5.19 12.02 -13.47
CA PHE A 202 5.46 10.59 -13.56
C PHE A 202 6.76 10.29 -14.33
N ILE A 203 6.99 10.96 -15.46
CA ILE A 203 8.23 10.84 -16.23
C ILE A 203 9.43 11.29 -15.38
N LEU A 204 9.30 12.44 -14.70
CA LEU A 204 10.34 12.96 -13.81
C LEU A 204 10.67 11.96 -12.70
N LEU A 205 9.66 11.46 -11.99
CA LEU A 205 9.85 10.50 -10.89
C LEU A 205 10.44 9.17 -11.38
N SER A 206 10.00 8.67 -12.53
CA SER A 206 10.54 7.42 -13.10
C SER A 206 12.00 7.59 -13.51
N THR A 207 12.35 8.74 -14.09
CA THR A 207 13.74 9.06 -14.45
C THR A 207 14.61 9.20 -13.21
N LEU A 208 14.13 9.92 -12.18
CA LEU A 208 14.85 10.05 -10.90
C LEU A 208 15.03 8.69 -10.22
N ALA A 209 14.00 7.83 -10.24
CA ALA A 209 14.06 6.52 -9.64
C ALA A 209 15.03 5.58 -10.40
N LEU A 210 15.14 5.71 -11.73
CA LEU A 210 16.17 5.02 -12.52
C LEU A 210 17.58 5.47 -12.13
N ILE A 211 17.79 6.78 -12.02
CA ILE A 211 19.07 7.35 -11.57
C ILE A 211 19.42 6.80 -10.19
N LEU A 212 18.48 6.88 -9.23
CA LEU A 212 18.68 6.33 -7.88
C LEU A 212 18.98 4.82 -7.90
N ASN A 213 18.32 4.04 -8.75
CA ASN A 213 18.57 2.60 -8.89
C ASN A 213 20.00 2.29 -9.40
N ILE A 214 20.56 3.15 -10.25
CA ILE A 214 21.96 3.02 -10.72
C ILE A 214 22.96 3.31 -9.59
N PHE A 215 22.68 4.30 -8.75
CA PHE A 215 23.62 4.78 -7.73
C PHE A 215 23.39 4.20 -6.32
N THR A 216 22.27 3.52 -6.07
CA THR A 216 21.87 3.06 -4.73
C THR A 216 21.34 1.62 -4.75
N GLN A 217 21.12 1.04 -3.57
CA GLN A 217 20.49 -0.29 -3.45
C GLN A 217 18.95 -0.27 -3.58
N ILE A 218 18.34 0.90 -3.82
CA ILE A 218 16.89 1.06 -3.91
C ILE A 218 16.41 0.66 -5.31
N LYS A 219 16.23 -0.65 -5.53
CA LYS A 219 15.90 -1.18 -6.87
C LYS A 219 14.41 -1.25 -7.14
N ILE A 220 13.65 -1.74 -6.17
CA ILE A 220 12.24 -2.13 -6.36
C ILE A 220 11.34 -0.93 -6.70
N PRO A 221 11.38 0.21 -5.99
CA PRO A 221 10.56 1.37 -6.34
C PRO A 221 10.78 1.87 -7.77
N GLY A 222 12.04 1.87 -8.23
CA GLY A 222 12.39 2.25 -9.59
C GLY A 222 11.78 1.32 -10.62
N SER A 223 11.91 0.00 -10.44
CA SER A 223 11.30 -0.99 -11.34
C SER A 223 9.78 -0.86 -11.41
N VAL A 224 9.10 -0.68 -10.27
CA VAL A 224 7.64 -0.53 -10.23
C VAL A 224 7.19 0.74 -10.95
N LEU A 225 7.82 1.90 -10.66
CA LEU A 225 7.47 3.16 -11.31
C LEU A 225 7.70 3.09 -12.82
N CYS A 226 8.83 2.55 -13.27
CA CYS A 226 9.11 2.38 -14.70
C CYS A 226 8.11 1.47 -15.39
N GLY A 227 7.72 0.35 -14.77
CA GLY A 227 6.73 -0.57 -15.35
C GLY A 227 5.39 0.12 -15.60
N PHE A 228 4.87 0.86 -14.62
CA PHE A 228 3.63 1.63 -14.80
C PHE A 228 3.80 2.81 -15.75
N CYS A 229 4.97 3.46 -15.77
CA CYS A 229 5.25 4.54 -16.72
C CYS A 229 5.19 4.03 -18.17
N VAL A 230 5.67 2.82 -18.44
CA VAL A 230 5.53 2.17 -19.75
C VAL A 230 4.05 1.95 -20.08
N PHE A 231 3.23 1.49 -19.12
CA PHE A 231 1.79 1.37 -19.33
C PHE A 231 1.12 2.72 -19.66
N THR A 232 1.49 3.80 -18.97
CA THR A 232 1.04 5.16 -19.31
C THR A 232 1.42 5.53 -20.75
N ILE A 233 2.67 5.30 -21.16
CA ILE A 233 3.12 5.61 -22.53
C ILE A 233 2.30 4.84 -23.57
N ILE A 234 2.08 3.54 -23.35
CA ILE A 234 1.27 2.69 -24.24
C ILE A 234 -0.17 3.20 -24.31
N GLU A 235 -0.76 3.58 -23.18
CA GLU A 235 -2.11 4.15 -23.13
C GLU A 235 -2.23 5.44 -23.95
N TRP A 236 -1.27 6.36 -23.80
CA TRP A 236 -1.21 7.59 -24.59
C TRP A 236 -1.02 7.34 -26.08
N LEU A 237 -0.16 6.39 -26.46
CA LEU A 237 0.02 5.99 -27.85
C LEU A 237 -1.27 5.38 -28.42
N GLY A 238 -1.96 4.53 -27.67
CA GLY A 238 -3.25 3.97 -28.08
C GLY A 238 -4.31 5.06 -28.25
N PHE A 239 -4.40 6.00 -27.31
CA PHE A 239 -5.32 7.14 -27.38
C PHE A 239 -5.04 8.05 -28.59
N LEU A 240 -3.77 8.35 -28.86
CA LEU A 240 -3.37 9.15 -30.01
C LEU A 240 -3.64 8.41 -31.32
N ALA A 241 -3.46 7.10 -31.36
CA ALA A 241 -3.73 6.27 -32.55
C ALA A 241 -5.23 6.30 -32.88
N LEU A 242 -6.09 6.22 -31.86
CA LEU A 242 -7.55 6.34 -32.02
C LEU A 242 -7.96 7.73 -32.52
N LYS A 243 -7.28 8.80 -32.11
CA LYS A 243 -7.65 10.18 -32.47
C LYS A 243 -7.05 10.72 -33.76
N ARG A 244 -5.82 10.34 -34.08
CA ARG A 244 -5.01 10.92 -35.17
C ARG A 244 -4.59 9.90 -36.23
N GLY A 245 -4.99 8.64 -36.06
CA GLY A 245 -4.59 7.53 -36.92
C GLY A 245 -3.29 6.86 -36.46
N THR A 246 -3.16 5.59 -36.80
CA THR A 246 -2.04 4.73 -36.40
C THR A 246 -0.70 5.17 -36.98
N THR A 247 -0.67 5.73 -38.20
CA THR A 247 0.54 6.24 -38.86
C THR A 247 1.20 7.37 -38.07
N PHE A 248 0.43 8.31 -37.53
CA PHE A 248 0.97 9.38 -36.68
C PHE A 248 1.66 8.81 -35.43
N CYS A 249 1.05 7.82 -34.77
CA CYS A 249 1.66 7.17 -33.61
C CYS A 249 2.93 6.39 -33.94
N CYS A 250 2.97 5.69 -35.08
CA CYS A 250 4.18 5.00 -35.52
C CYS A 250 5.35 5.99 -35.74
N VAL A 251 5.08 7.17 -36.30
CA VAL A 251 6.09 8.23 -36.44
C VAL A 251 6.56 8.75 -35.09
N VAL A 252 5.64 9.06 -34.17
CA VAL A 252 5.99 9.53 -32.82
C VAL A 252 6.83 8.50 -32.08
N LEU A 253 6.45 7.22 -32.14
CA LEU A 253 7.20 6.12 -31.55
C LEU A 253 8.59 5.99 -32.17
N ALA A 254 8.69 6.00 -33.50
CA ALA A 254 9.95 5.88 -34.22
C ALA A 254 10.93 7.02 -33.87
N VAL A 255 10.44 8.26 -33.86
CA VAL A 255 11.25 9.43 -33.45
C VAL A 255 11.69 9.32 -32.00
N SER A 256 10.81 8.89 -31.09
CA SER A 256 11.13 8.72 -29.68
C SER A 256 12.20 7.64 -29.46
N LEU A 257 12.03 6.47 -30.09
CA LEU A 257 12.98 5.37 -30.02
C LEU A 257 14.32 5.74 -30.65
N PHE A 258 14.32 6.45 -31.77
CA PHE A 258 15.54 6.95 -32.40
C PHE A 258 16.27 7.93 -31.47
N GLY A 259 15.56 8.86 -30.84
CA GLY A 259 16.14 9.77 -29.84
C GLY A 259 16.76 9.04 -28.65
N VAL A 260 16.09 8.00 -28.14
CA VAL A 260 16.62 7.14 -27.08
C VAL A 260 17.86 6.38 -27.55
N ALA A 261 17.84 5.79 -28.75
CA ALA A 261 18.98 5.06 -29.31
C ALA A 261 20.22 5.97 -29.47
N VAL A 262 20.05 7.17 -30.04
CA VAL A 262 21.12 8.17 -30.15
C VAL A 262 21.62 8.62 -28.78
N GLY A 263 20.72 8.77 -27.79
CA GLY A 263 21.07 9.08 -26.41
C GLY A 263 21.92 7.98 -25.76
N ILE A 264 21.53 6.72 -25.94
CA ILE A 264 22.28 5.56 -25.42
C ILE A 264 23.66 5.49 -26.06
N ASP A 265 23.76 5.63 -27.38
CA ASP A 265 25.03 5.58 -28.11
C ASP A 265 26.01 6.66 -27.61
N LYS A 266 25.51 7.89 -27.40
CA LYS A 266 26.30 8.98 -26.81
C LYS A 266 26.67 8.74 -25.34
N CYS A 267 25.81 8.08 -24.56
CA CYS A 267 26.08 7.77 -23.15
C CYS A 267 26.95 6.52 -22.96
N GLN A 268 26.98 5.57 -23.90
CA GLN A 268 27.88 4.41 -23.84
C GLN A 268 29.35 4.84 -23.85
N GLY A 269 29.70 5.92 -24.57
CA GLY A 269 31.03 6.53 -24.51
C GLY A 269 31.42 7.10 -23.13
N LEU A 270 30.45 7.42 -22.27
CA LEU A 270 30.67 7.90 -20.89
C LEU A 270 30.76 6.74 -19.86
N ILE A 271 30.13 5.59 -20.16
CA ILE A 271 30.11 4.42 -19.26
C ILE A 271 31.41 3.61 -19.38
N GLN A 272 32.13 3.69 -20.51
CA GLN A 272 33.42 3.02 -20.71
C GLN A 272 34.62 3.66 -19.97
N PHE A 273 34.40 4.75 -19.22
CA PHE A 273 35.43 5.42 -18.39
C PHE A 273 35.31 5.12 -16.88
N LYS A 274 34.74 3.96 -16.50
CA LYS A 274 34.82 3.44 -15.13
C LYS A 274 35.40 2.04 -15.11
#